data_AF-A0AAN7MJ60-F1
#
_entry.id   AF-A0AAN7MJ60-F1
#
_cell.length_a   1.000
_cell.length_b   1.000
_cell.length_c   1.000
_cell.angle_alpha   90.00
_cell.angle_beta   90.00
_cell.angle_gamma   90.00
#
_symmetry.space_group_name_H-M   'P 1'
#
loop_
_entity.id
_entity.type
_entity.pdbx_description
1 polymer ?
#
loop_
_entity_poly.entity_id
_entity_poly.type
_entity_poly.pdbx_seq_one_letter_code
_entity_poly.pdbx_strand_id
1 'polypeptide(L)'
;MERRWVPLALLGLGLCWAAAEAERHTVFWNSSNPRFLWSDYTVEVRLNDYLDIICPHYEEGSVDPRAMERYTLYLVEAEEYQACKPRSKEQIRWECDKPSALHGPEKFSEKFQRFTPFTLGKDQAHSPPRGSVPEAEGDGGWQRQ
;
A
#
# COMPACT_ATOMS: atom_id res chain seq x y z
N MET A 1 -13.17 46.20 -44.72
CA MET A 1 -13.56 45.50 -43.47
C MET A 1 -13.17 44.04 -43.65
N GLU A 2 -12.22 43.62 -42.83
CA GLU A 2 -11.35 42.47 -43.03
C GLU A 2 -12.08 41.13 -42.85
N ARG A 3 -11.80 40.21 -43.78
CA ARG A 3 -12.15 38.79 -43.66
C ARG A 3 -11.25 38.18 -42.59
N ARG A 4 -11.78 38.00 -41.38
CA ARG A 4 -11.11 37.30 -40.28
C ARG A 4 -11.05 35.81 -40.60
N TRP A 5 -9.94 35.37 -41.18
CA TRP A 5 -9.55 33.96 -41.18
C TRP A 5 -9.17 33.60 -39.75
N VAL A 6 -10.04 32.88 -39.04
CA VAL A 6 -9.65 32.23 -37.77
C VAL A 6 -8.80 31.03 -38.16
N PRO A 7 -7.50 30.98 -37.82
CA PRO A 7 -6.66 29.85 -38.18
C PRO A 7 -7.16 28.62 -37.41
N LEU A 8 -7.39 27.53 -38.14
CA LEU A 8 -7.70 26.17 -37.62
C LEU A 8 -6.56 25.55 -36.78
N ALA A 9 -5.65 26.36 -36.24
CA ALA A 9 -4.45 25.93 -35.51
C ALA A 9 -4.69 25.66 -34.01
N LEU A 10 -5.94 25.74 -33.52
CA LEU A 10 -6.26 25.57 -32.09
C LEU A 10 -6.94 24.24 -31.75
N LEU A 11 -7.19 23.35 -32.71
CA LEU A 11 -7.77 22.03 -32.46
C LEU A 11 -6.73 20.91 -32.24
N GLY A 12 -5.43 21.23 -32.32
CA GLY A 12 -4.34 20.25 -32.21
C GLY A 12 -3.64 20.14 -30.84
N LEU A 13 -3.96 21.03 -29.88
CA LEU A 13 -3.36 21.04 -28.53
C LEU A 13 -4.26 20.44 -27.44
N GLY A 14 -5.38 19.83 -27.82
CA GLY A 14 -6.38 19.28 -26.89
C GLY A 14 -6.12 17.85 -26.43
N LEU A 15 -5.08 17.18 -26.95
CA LEU A 15 -4.62 15.90 -26.38
C LEU A 15 -3.52 16.18 -25.37
N CYS A 16 -3.85 16.97 -24.34
CA CYS A 16 -3.11 16.95 -23.10
C CYS A 16 -3.08 15.49 -22.64
N TRP A 17 -1.89 14.90 -22.73
CA TRP A 17 -1.50 13.71 -22.01
C TRP A 17 -2.20 13.67 -20.64
N ALA A 18 -3.21 12.82 -20.49
CA ALA A 18 -3.62 12.44 -19.16
C ALA A 18 -2.49 11.55 -18.65
N ALA A 19 -1.44 12.14 -18.09
CA ALA A 19 -0.53 11.40 -17.25
C ALA A 19 -1.40 10.82 -16.15
N ALA A 20 -1.62 9.50 -16.17
CA ALA A 20 -2.35 8.82 -15.12
C ALA A 20 -1.58 9.06 -13.82
N GLU A 21 -2.14 9.92 -12.97
CA GLU A 21 -1.57 10.20 -11.66
C GLU A 21 -1.70 8.93 -10.81
N ALA A 22 -0.64 8.62 -10.05
CA ALA A 22 -0.64 7.49 -9.14
C ALA A 22 -1.73 7.70 -8.08
N GLU A 23 -2.65 6.73 -7.96
CA GLU A 23 -3.73 6.80 -6.99
C GLU A 23 -3.24 6.36 -5.61
N ARG A 24 -3.81 6.93 -4.54
CA ARG A 24 -3.51 6.55 -3.16
C ARG A 24 -4.73 5.93 -2.51
N HIS A 25 -4.58 4.69 -2.06
CA HIS A 25 -5.61 3.91 -1.38
C HIS A 25 -5.34 3.92 0.12
N THR A 26 -6.32 4.29 0.95
CA THR A 26 -6.15 4.34 2.41
C THR A 26 -6.99 3.29 3.14
N VAL A 27 -6.34 2.53 4.02
CA VAL A 27 -6.95 1.46 4.81
C VAL A 27 -6.67 1.65 6.29
N PHE A 28 -7.72 1.84 7.08
CA PHE A 28 -7.63 1.85 8.54
C PHE A 28 -7.59 0.42 9.07
N TRP A 29 -6.48 0.02 9.67
CA TRP A 29 -6.19 -1.35 10.09
C TRP A 29 -6.58 -1.61 11.56
N ASN A 30 -7.87 -1.53 11.85
CA ASN A 30 -8.40 -1.80 13.19
C ASN A 30 -9.61 -2.74 13.15
N SER A 31 -9.94 -3.33 14.29
CA SER A 31 -11.07 -4.26 14.44
C SER A 31 -12.44 -3.61 14.24
N SER A 32 -12.53 -2.30 14.49
CA SER A 32 -13.76 -1.51 14.38
C SER A 32 -14.12 -1.12 12.94
N ASN A 33 -13.21 -1.30 11.97
CA ASN A 33 -13.47 -0.98 10.57
C ASN A 33 -14.43 -2.03 9.96
N PRO A 34 -15.65 -1.63 9.55
CA PRO A 34 -16.70 -2.55 9.10
C PRO A 34 -16.32 -3.30 7.81
N ARG A 35 -15.35 -2.78 7.05
CA ARG A 35 -14.87 -3.44 5.83
C ARG A 35 -14.25 -4.80 6.12
N PHE A 36 -13.73 -5.04 7.32
CA PHE A 36 -13.13 -6.33 7.70
C PHE A 36 -14.11 -7.38 8.23
N LEU A 37 -15.39 -7.06 8.40
CA LEU A 37 -16.36 -7.95 9.07
C LEU A 37 -16.56 -9.28 8.35
N TRP A 38 -16.49 -9.28 7.02
CA TRP A 38 -16.79 -10.46 6.20
C TRP A 38 -15.53 -11.18 5.67
N SER A 39 -14.34 -10.73 6.09
CA SER A 39 -13.04 -11.31 5.70
C SER A 39 -12.81 -11.40 4.17
N ASP A 40 -13.50 -10.57 3.39
CA ASP A 40 -13.42 -10.50 1.92
C ASP A 40 -12.91 -9.14 1.41
N TYR A 41 -12.38 -8.33 2.33
CA TYR A 41 -11.97 -6.97 2.00
C TYR A 41 -10.79 -6.95 1.02
N THR A 42 -11.05 -6.41 -0.17
CA THR A 42 -10.09 -6.32 -1.28
C THR A 42 -9.92 -4.87 -1.71
N VAL A 43 -8.70 -4.50 -2.10
CA VAL A 43 -8.39 -3.19 -2.68
C VAL A 43 -7.77 -3.44 -4.04
N GLU A 44 -8.43 -2.97 -5.10
CA GLU A 44 -7.88 -3.01 -6.45
C GLU A 44 -6.88 -1.88 -6.63
N VAL A 45 -5.65 -2.21 -7.01
CA VAL A 45 -4.55 -1.25 -7.18
C VAL A 45 -3.92 -1.38 -8.56
N ARG A 46 -3.39 -0.28 -9.08
CA ARG A 46 -2.66 -0.26 -10.35
C ARG A 46 -1.17 -0.07 -10.12
N LEU A 47 -0.41 -0.30 -11.19
CA LEU A 47 1.02 -0.01 -11.17
C LEU A 47 1.26 1.49 -10.92
N ASN A 48 2.17 1.76 -10.00
CA ASN A 48 2.58 3.04 -9.43
C ASN A 48 1.65 3.61 -8.37
N ASP A 49 0.50 2.99 -8.09
CA ASP A 49 -0.37 3.39 -6.98
C ASP A 49 0.32 3.16 -5.63
N TYR A 50 -0.25 3.79 -4.60
CA TYR A 50 0.18 3.65 -3.22
C TYR A 50 -0.94 3.04 -2.37
N LEU A 51 -0.60 2.13 -1.47
CA LEU A 51 -1.46 1.68 -0.39
C LEU A 51 -0.93 2.23 0.93
N ASP A 52 -1.71 3.09 1.56
CA ASP A 52 -1.47 3.67 2.87
C ASP A 52 -2.28 2.89 3.91
N ILE A 53 -1.61 2.08 4.73
CA ILE A 53 -2.19 1.38 5.88
C ILE A 53 -2.01 2.23 7.12
N ILE A 54 -3.12 2.56 7.78
CA ILE A 54 -3.16 3.40 8.99
C ILE A 54 -3.35 2.49 10.21
N CYS A 55 -2.36 2.49 11.10
CA CYS A 55 -2.40 1.73 12.35
C CYS A 55 -3.46 2.28 13.32
N PRO A 56 -3.98 1.44 14.25
CA PRO A 56 -4.82 1.92 15.35
C PRO A 56 -4.10 2.99 16.17
N HIS A 57 -4.82 4.07 16.51
CA HIS A 57 -4.28 5.17 17.29
C HIS A 57 -5.27 5.63 18.35
N TYR A 58 -4.74 5.94 19.54
CA TYR A 58 -5.50 6.29 20.72
C TYR A 58 -4.81 7.46 21.43
N GLU A 59 -5.60 8.47 21.77
CA GLU A 59 -5.16 9.60 22.58
C GLU A 59 -4.75 9.13 23.99
N GLU A 60 -3.80 9.82 24.62
CA GLU A 60 -3.34 9.46 25.96
C GLU A 60 -4.49 9.50 26.98
N GLY A 61 -4.66 8.40 27.73
CA GLY A 61 -5.71 8.27 28.74
C GLY A 61 -7.13 8.03 28.20
N SER A 62 -7.33 7.94 26.87
CA SER A 62 -8.66 7.69 26.29
C SER A 62 -9.16 6.25 26.51
N VAL A 63 -8.24 5.28 26.53
CA VAL A 63 -8.51 3.86 26.74
C VAL A 63 -7.42 3.23 27.59
N ASP A 64 -7.74 2.11 28.25
CA ASP A 64 -6.75 1.30 28.97
C ASP A 64 -5.66 0.81 27.99
N PRO A 65 -4.36 0.91 28.33
CA PRO A 65 -3.27 0.46 27.45
C PRO A 65 -3.36 -1.01 26.98
N ARG A 66 -4.08 -1.86 27.74
CA ARG A 66 -4.35 -3.27 27.38
C ARG A 66 -5.47 -3.43 26.35
N ALA A 67 -6.36 -2.45 26.26
CA ALA A 67 -7.42 -2.41 25.25
C ALA A 67 -6.95 -1.81 23.91
N MET A 68 -5.78 -1.14 23.90
CA MET A 68 -5.19 -0.59 22.68
C MET A 68 -4.74 -1.72 21.74
N GLU A 69 -5.38 -1.78 20.58
CA GLU A 69 -5.03 -2.70 19.50
C GLU A 69 -3.59 -2.49 19.01
N ARG A 70 -2.86 -3.59 18.81
CA ARG A 70 -1.51 -3.65 18.22
C ARG A 70 -1.48 -4.82 17.27
N TYR A 71 -0.86 -4.65 16.11
CA TYR A 71 -0.83 -5.66 15.05
C TYR A 71 0.53 -5.75 14.40
N THR A 72 0.91 -6.95 13.99
CA THR A 72 2.03 -7.16 13.07
C THR A 72 1.46 -7.43 11.68
N LEU A 73 1.90 -6.66 10.68
CA LEU A 73 1.43 -6.78 9.31
C LEU A 73 2.38 -7.70 8.53
N TYR A 74 1.81 -8.76 7.95
CA TYR A 74 2.51 -9.70 7.10
C TYR A 74 2.05 -9.55 5.66
N LEU A 75 3.01 -9.63 4.73
CA LEU A 75 2.73 -9.84 3.32
C LEU A 75 2.88 -11.34 3.05
N VAL A 76 1.78 -12.00 2.71
CA VAL A 76 1.68 -13.46 2.63
C VAL A 76 1.12 -13.90 1.28
N GLU A 77 1.38 -15.15 0.91
CA GLU A 77 0.80 -15.78 -0.28
C GLU A 77 -0.66 -16.22 -0.03
N ALA A 78 -1.37 -16.59 -1.08
CA ALA A 78 -2.79 -16.96 -1.01
C ALA A 78 -3.08 -18.10 -0.01
N GLU A 79 -2.27 -19.16 0.02
CA GLU A 79 -2.49 -20.29 0.93
C GLU A 79 -2.35 -19.89 2.40
N GLU A 80 -1.41 -18.98 2.69
CA GLU A 80 -1.14 -18.46 4.03
C GLU A 80 -2.26 -17.52 4.49
N TYR A 81 -2.76 -16.69 3.57
CA TYR A 81 -3.93 -15.84 3.81
C TYR A 81 -5.16 -16.67 4.18
N GLN A 82 -5.45 -17.74 3.43
CA GLN A 82 -6.56 -18.65 3.71
C GLN A 82 -6.38 -19.39 5.05
N ALA A 83 -5.14 -19.76 5.40
CA ALA A 83 -4.83 -20.39 6.67
C ALA A 83 -4.79 -19.40 7.86
N CYS A 84 -4.87 -18.09 7.59
CA CYS A 84 -4.64 -17.01 8.55
C CYS A 84 -3.33 -17.20 9.33
N LYS A 85 -2.25 -17.62 8.65
CA LYS A 85 -0.97 -17.91 9.29
C LYS A 85 0.24 -17.68 8.37
N PRO A 86 1.17 -16.77 8.72
CA PRO A 86 2.42 -16.60 7.99
C PRO A 86 3.34 -17.80 8.23
N ARG A 87 4.15 -18.14 7.24
CA ARG A 87 5.15 -19.21 7.34
C ARG A 87 6.29 -18.84 8.27
N SER A 88 6.71 -17.58 8.30
CA SER A 88 7.86 -17.18 9.11
C SER A 88 7.89 -15.69 9.48
N LYS A 89 8.79 -15.31 10.41
CA LYS A 89 8.94 -13.91 10.86
C LYS A 89 9.60 -13.02 9.82
N GLU A 90 10.26 -13.59 8.83
CA GLU A 90 10.88 -12.86 7.72
C GLU A 90 9.84 -12.21 6.80
N GLN A 91 8.56 -12.62 6.89
CA GLN A 91 7.44 -12.02 6.15
C GLN A 91 6.83 -10.79 6.84
N ILE A 92 7.37 -10.37 7.99
CA ILE A 92 6.94 -9.13 8.65
C ILE A 92 7.27 -7.96 7.74
N ARG A 93 6.23 -7.24 7.33
CA ARG A 93 6.36 -6.08 6.45
C ARG A 93 6.28 -4.77 7.22
N TRP A 94 5.52 -4.74 8.33
CA TRP A 94 5.39 -3.60 9.24
C TRP A 94 4.86 -4.02 10.62
N GLU A 95 5.09 -3.20 11.65
CA GLU A 95 4.58 -3.38 13.01
C GLU A 95 3.82 -2.11 13.45
N CYS A 96 2.56 -2.28 13.87
CA CYS A 96 1.76 -1.24 14.50
C CYS A 96 1.93 -1.35 16.03
N ASP A 97 3.10 -0.96 16.53
CA ASP A 97 3.51 -1.16 17.93
C ASP A 97 3.35 0.10 18.80
N LYS A 98 3.11 1.27 18.22
CA LYS A 98 2.95 2.56 18.93
C LYS A 98 1.51 3.11 18.83
N PRO A 99 0.54 2.52 19.55
CA PRO A 99 -0.86 2.98 19.51
C PRO A 99 -1.07 4.39 20.09
N SER A 100 -0.17 4.89 20.93
CA SER A 100 -0.25 6.23 21.55
C SER A 100 0.87 7.17 21.06
N ALA A 101 1.29 7.01 19.81
CA ALA A 101 2.34 7.85 19.21
C ALA A 101 1.96 9.35 19.20
N LEU A 102 2.84 10.21 19.72
CA LEU A 102 2.60 11.67 19.79
C LEU A 102 2.44 12.36 18.43
N HIS A 103 2.88 11.72 17.34
CA HIS A 103 2.79 12.24 15.99
C HIS A 103 1.51 11.79 15.26
N GLY A 104 0.54 11.25 16.00
CA GLY A 104 -0.69 10.67 15.45
C GLY A 104 -0.51 9.22 15.02
N PRO A 105 -1.43 8.67 14.20
CA PRO A 105 -1.39 7.28 13.79
C PRO A 105 -0.16 6.97 12.94
N GLU A 106 0.51 5.86 13.25
CA GLU A 106 1.54 5.31 12.38
C GLU A 106 0.93 4.96 11.02
N LYS A 107 1.64 5.34 9.96
CA LYS A 107 1.24 5.08 8.58
C LYS A 107 2.33 4.32 7.87
N PHE A 108 1.98 3.14 7.39
CA PHE A 108 2.78 2.36 6.47
C PHE A 108 2.33 2.62 5.03
N SER A 109 3.28 2.91 4.14
CA SER A 109 3.01 3.20 2.73
C SER A 109 3.74 2.20 1.85
N GLU A 110 3.00 1.38 1.12
CA GLU A 110 3.52 0.51 0.06
C GLU A 110 3.31 1.16 -1.31
N LYS A 111 4.31 1.09 -2.18
CA LYS A 111 4.16 1.53 -3.58
C LYS A 111 4.20 0.31 -4.49
N PHE A 112 3.15 0.12 -5.28
CA PHE A 112 3.09 -0.97 -6.25
C PHE A 112 3.93 -0.61 -7.47
N GLN A 113 5.21 -0.95 -7.46
CA GLN A 113 6.13 -0.65 -8.54
C GLN A 113 6.72 -1.92 -9.12
N ARG A 114 6.99 -1.90 -10.43
CA ARG A 114 7.54 -3.06 -11.14
C ARG A 114 8.96 -3.40 -10.68
N PHE A 115 9.70 -2.40 -10.23
CA PHE A 115 11.08 -2.55 -9.79
C PHE A 115 11.28 -1.79 -8.48
N THR A 116 11.73 -2.49 -7.45
CA THR A 116 12.13 -1.89 -6.18
C THR A 116 13.62 -1.58 -6.23
N PRO A 117 14.06 -0.32 -6.07
CA PRO A 117 15.49 0.02 -6.08
C PRO A 117 16.24 -0.44 -4.82
N PHE A 118 15.57 -1.08 -3.87
CA PHE A 118 16.14 -1.46 -2.58
C PHE A 118 16.71 -2.89 -2.62
N THR A 119 18.03 -3.00 -2.66
CA THR A 119 18.77 -4.23 -2.38
C THR A 119 19.12 -4.26 -0.89
N LEU A 120 18.39 -5.02 -0.08
CA LEU A 120 18.85 -5.34 1.28
C LEU A 120 20.06 -6.29 1.19
N GLY A 121 21.24 -5.69 1.05
CA GLY A 121 22.53 -6.25 1.43
C GLY A 121 23.13 -7.33 0.52
N LYS A 122 24.07 -6.91 -0.34
CA LYS A 122 25.46 -7.41 -0.41
C LYS A 122 26.04 -7.20 -1.82
N ASP A 123 27.07 -6.38 -1.89
CA ASP A 123 27.90 -6.21 -3.08
C ASP A 123 28.44 -7.56 -3.55
N GLN A 124 27.99 -8.02 -4.71
CA GLN A 124 28.77 -8.81 -5.66
C GLN A 124 28.02 -8.95 -7.00
N ALA A 125 28.72 -8.53 -8.05
CA ALA A 125 28.30 -8.55 -9.44
C ALA A 125 28.07 -9.97 -9.98
N HIS A 126 27.36 -10.04 -11.13
CA HIS A 126 27.10 -11.21 -11.97
C HIS A 126 25.99 -12.17 -11.50
N SER A 127 24.76 -11.67 -11.41
CA SER A 127 23.51 -12.37 -11.77
C SER A 127 22.38 -11.34 -11.68
N PRO A 128 21.36 -11.35 -12.57
CA PRO A 128 20.13 -10.62 -12.26
C PRO A 128 19.63 -11.16 -10.90
N PRO A 129 19.33 -10.29 -9.92
CA PRO A 129 18.97 -10.74 -8.59
C PRO A 129 17.76 -11.66 -8.70
N ARG A 130 17.94 -12.92 -8.33
CA ARG A 130 16.85 -13.87 -8.11
C ARG A 130 16.15 -13.39 -6.83
N GLY A 131 15.17 -12.50 -7.02
CA GLY A 131 14.53 -11.74 -5.95
C GLY A 131 13.81 -10.47 -6.42
N SER A 132 13.72 -10.21 -7.73
CA SER A 132 12.64 -9.38 -8.26
C SER A 132 11.32 -10.13 -8.10
N VAL A 133 10.27 -9.41 -7.68
CA VAL A 133 8.84 -9.79 -7.56
C VAL A 133 8.42 -9.93 -6.06
N PRO A 134 7.44 -9.11 -5.61
CA PRO A 134 6.07 -9.57 -5.66
C PRO A 134 5.41 -8.97 -6.88
N GLU A 135 4.68 -9.84 -7.52
CA GLU A 135 4.13 -9.61 -8.81
C GLU A 135 2.97 -8.64 -8.60
N ALA A 136 2.76 -7.75 -9.54
CA ALA A 136 1.40 -7.32 -9.80
C ALA A 136 0.56 -8.47 -10.43
N GLU A 137 0.96 -9.74 -10.25
CA GLU A 137 0.12 -10.94 -10.36
C GLU A 137 -0.37 -11.32 -8.96
N GLY A 138 -1.44 -10.65 -8.56
CA GLY A 138 -2.70 -11.37 -8.41
C GLY A 138 -2.99 -12.20 -7.16
N ASP A 139 -2.05 -12.60 -6.29
CA ASP A 139 -2.41 -13.56 -5.21
C ASP A 139 -1.87 -13.27 -3.79
N GLY A 140 -1.02 -12.26 -3.60
CA GLY A 140 -0.48 -11.89 -2.27
C GLY A 140 -1.44 -11.02 -1.44
N GLY A 141 -1.65 -11.36 -0.17
CA GLY A 141 -2.59 -10.68 0.74
C GLY A 141 -1.93 -10.06 1.96
N TRP A 142 -2.57 -9.02 2.53
CA TRP A 142 -2.20 -8.47 3.84
C TRP A 142 -2.97 -9.17 4.94
N GLN A 143 -2.27 -9.67 5.96
CA GLN A 143 -2.89 -10.40 7.07
C GLN A 143 -2.71 -9.71 8.42
N ARG A 144 -3.73 -9.81 9.28
CA ARG A 144 -3.75 -9.33 10.67
C ARG A 144 -3.36 -10.48 11.62
N GLN A 145 -2.37 -10.25 12.49
CA GLN A 145 -2.10 -11.05 13.69
C GLN A 145 -1.85 -10.16 14.90
#